data_AF-A0A971GR81-F1
#
_entry.id   AF-A0A971GR81-F1
#
_cell.length_a   1.000
_cell.length_b   1.000
_cell.length_c   1.000
_cell.angle_alpha   90.00
_cell.angle_beta   90.00
_cell.angle_gamma   90.00
#
_symmetry.space_group_name_H-M   'P 1'
#
loop_
_entity.id
_entity.type
_entity.pdbx_description
1 polymer ?
#
loop_
_entity_poly.entity_id
_entity_poly.type
_entity_poly.pdbx_seq_one_letter_code
_entity_poly.pdbx_strand_id
1 'polypeptide(L)'
;MTVIFRAIHEYYAASPALQDLLFWCGVILFLLLYRLLRKKRWQRILSASLDYHRYHLAMLAAGRGSDEKSRSLYQAMLWAINKQLADDLNRAGGKGGLVLFKSLAGDKTCINTCGTVFYESARNYSFIESNVIKLNGTLVSTLYRIVLLESMLAPFALIYMDLRLLAAFITKPGSGTGRLYKEMFSGTGSKKSC
;
A
#
# COMPACT_ATOMS: atom_id res chain seq x y z
N MET A 1 1.95 21.32 47.07
CA MET A 1 1.54 20.65 45.81
C MET A 1 0.03 20.39 45.70
N THR A 2 -0.69 20.16 46.80
CA THR A 2 -2.14 19.87 46.80
C THR A 2 -3.04 21.06 46.46
N VAL A 3 -2.68 22.29 46.87
CA VAL A 3 -3.51 23.49 46.62
C VAL A 3 -3.53 23.89 45.12
N ILE A 4 -2.37 23.82 44.45
CA ILE A 4 -2.25 24.15 43.03
C ILE A 4 -3.04 23.15 42.17
N PHE A 5 -2.97 21.86 42.51
CA PHE A 5 -3.73 20.83 41.80
C PHE A 5 -5.24 21.02 41.94
N ARG A 6 -5.69 21.47 43.12
CA ARG A 6 -7.11 21.74 43.40
C ARG A 6 -7.62 22.98 42.66
N ALA A 7 -6.84 24.06 42.66
CA ALA A 7 -7.18 25.29 41.93
C ALA A 7 -7.22 25.06 40.40
N ILE A 8 -6.30 24.25 39.86
CA ILE A 8 -6.31 23.84 38.46
C ILE A 8 -7.57 23.01 38.15
N HIS A 9 -7.91 22.05 39.00
CA HIS A 9 -9.10 21.22 38.82
C HIS A 9 -10.41 22.03 38.87
N GLU A 10 -10.53 22.97 39.81
CA GLU A 10 -11.69 23.87 39.91
C GLU A 10 -11.80 24.81 38.69
N TYR A 11 -10.67 25.32 38.19
CA TYR A 11 -10.64 26.14 36.97
C TYR A 11 -11.04 25.36 35.71
N TYR A 12 -10.60 24.11 35.58
CA TYR A 12 -11.02 23.23 34.49
C TYR A 12 -12.49 22.85 34.58
N ALA A 13 -13.03 22.62 35.77
CA ALA A 13 -14.44 22.32 35.97
C ALA A 13 -15.36 23.52 35.63
N ALA A 14 -14.86 24.74 35.74
CA ALA A 14 -15.62 25.96 35.51
C ALA A 14 -15.71 26.39 34.02
N SER A 15 -14.88 25.85 33.13
CA SER A 15 -14.86 26.23 31.71
C SER A 15 -15.04 25.03 30.78
N PRO A 16 -16.29 24.66 30.42
CA PRO A 16 -16.56 23.54 29.52
C PRO A 16 -15.88 23.72 28.15
N ALA A 17 -15.76 24.97 27.67
CA ALA A 17 -15.08 25.29 26.42
C ALA A 17 -13.58 24.91 26.43
N LEU A 18 -12.90 25.05 27.58
CA LEU A 18 -11.49 24.66 27.71
C LEU A 18 -11.33 23.14 27.70
N GLN A 19 -12.27 22.41 28.33
CA GLN A 19 -12.28 20.93 28.30
C GLN A 19 -12.51 20.40 26.89
N ASP A 20 -13.48 20.96 26.15
CA ASP A 20 -13.76 20.59 24.77
C ASP A 20 -12.55 20.85 23.87
N LEU A 21 -11.91 22.02 24.01
CA LEU A 21 -10.73 22.36 23.23
C LEU A 21 -9.57 21.39 23.49
N LEU A 22 -9.28 21.08 24.76
CA LEU A 22 -8.24 20.09 25.10
C LEU A 22 -8.57 18.69 24.57
N PHE A 23 -9.83 18.28 24.65
CA PHE A 23 -10.27 17.00 24.11
C PHE A 23 -10.00 16.94 22.60
N TRP A 24 -10.43 17.95 21.83
CA TRP A 24 -10.19 18.01 20.40
C TRP A 24 -8.70 18.10 20.05
N CYS A 25 -7.91 18.88 20.79
CA CYS A 25 -6.45 18.91 20.65
C CYS A 25 -5.82 17.54 20.88
N GLY A 26 -6.27 16.81 21.91
CA GLY A 26 -5.84 15.44 22.20
C GLY A 26 -6.19 14.46 21.08
N VAL A 27 -7.41 14.53 20.54
CA VAL A 27 -7.86 13.71 19.40
C VAL A 27 -7.02 14.00 18.15
N ILE A 28 -6.79 15.28 17.84
CA ILE A 28 -5.97 15.68 16.68
C ILE A 28 -4.53 15.17 16.85
N LEU A 29 -3.93 15.37 18.02
CA LEU A 29 -2.58 14.89 18.32
C LEU A 29 -2.50 13.37 18.19
N PHE A 30 -3.47 12.64 18.74
CA PHE A 30 -3.54 11.18 18.63
C PHE A 30 -3.63 10.73 17.16
N LEU A 31 -4.48 11.35 16.34
CA LEU A 31 -4.61 11.05 14.91
C LEU A 31 -3.33 11.35 14.14
N LEU A 32 -2.64 12.45 14.46
CA LEU A 32 -1.35 12.80 13.87
C LEU A 32 -0.27 11.77 14.21
N LEU A 33 -0.14 11.40 15.49
CA LEU A 33 0.81 10.38 15.94
C LEU A 33 0.50 9.02 15.32
N TYR A 34 -0.77 8.62 15.30
CA TYR A 34 -1.23 7.41 14.63
C TYR A 34 -0.82 7.42 13.15
N ARG A 35 -1.08 8.51 12.43
CA ARG A 35 -0.69 8.66 11.03
C ARG A 35 0.80 8.50 10.82
N LEU A 36 1.64 9.17 11.62
CA LEU A 36 3.10 9.13 11.47
C LEU A 36 3.66 7.72 11.72
N LEU A 37 3.25 7.09 12.83
CA LEU A 37 3.72 5.76 13.20
C LEU A 37 3.25 4.69 12.21
N ARG A 38 1.96 4.73 11.81
CA ARG A 38 1.39 3.73 10.90
C ARG A 38 1.88 3.94 9.47
N LYS A 39 2.10 5.17 9.01
CA LYS A 39 2.70 5.44 7.68
C LYS A 39 4.06 4.76 7.55
N LYS A 40 4.98 4.98 8.49
CA LYS A 40 6.32 4.36 8.47
C LYS A 40 6.24 2.83 8.48
N ARG A 41 5.29 2.27 9.24
CA ARG A 41 5.05 0.81 9.25
C ARG A 41 4.61 0.30 7.88
N TRP A 42 3.60 0.92 7.29
CA TRP A 42 3.06 0.51 5.99
C TRP A 42 4.06 0.72 4.86
N GLN A 43 4.87 1.78 4.88
CA GLN A 43 5.97 1.97 3.93
C GLN A 43 6.95 0.78 3.94
N ARG A 44 7.32 0.26 5.11
CA ARG A 44 8.18 -0.93 5.20
C ARG A 44 7.53 -2.18 4.61
N ILE A 45 6.26 -2.43 4.93
CA ILE A 45 5.51 -3.59 4.40
C ILE A 45 5.38 -3.50 2.87
N LEU A 46 5.04 -2.32 2.35
CA LEU A 46 4.87 -2.10 0.92
C LEU A 46 6.20 -2.18 0.17
N SER A 47 7.29 -1.67 0.76
CA SER A 47 8.64 -1.83 0.19
C SER A 47 9.02 -3.31 0.09
N ALA A 48 8.85 -4.09 1.16
CA ALA A 48 9.11 -5.52 1.14
C ALA A 48 8.24 -6.27 0.11
N SER A 49 6.97 -5.84 -0.05
CA SER A 49 6.09 -6.34 -1.11
C SER A 49 6.64 -6.01 -2.51
N LEU A 50 7.12 -4.80 -2.76
CA LEU A 50 7.73 -4.45 -4.04
C LEU A 50 8.98 -5.29 -4.32
N ASP A 51 9.84 -5.49 -3.32
CA ASP A 51 11.05 -6.30 -3.48
C ASP A 51 10.71 -7.75 -3.81
N TYR A 52 9.69 -8.31 -3.15
CA TYR A 52 9.14 -9.62 -3.50
C TYR A 52 8.69 -9.68 -4.97
N HIS A 53 7.94 -8.69 -5.45
CA HIS A 53 7.50 -8.65 -6.85
C HIS A 53 8.67 -8.49 -7.81
N ARG A 54 9.63 -7.60 -7.52
CA ARG A 54 10.84 -7.42 -8.34
C ARG A 54 11.59 -8.74 -8.49
N TYR A 55 11.83 -9.45 -7.40
CA TYR A 55 12.51 -10.73 -7.40
C TYR A 55 11.79 -11.77 -8.27
N HIS A 56 10.50 -12.01 -8.01
CA HIS A 56 9.74 -13.04 -8.73
C HIS A 56 9.54 -12.69 -10.21
N LEU A 57 9.25 -11.43 -10.52
CA LEU A 57 9.08 -11.01 -11.90
C LEU A 57 10.40 -11.09 -12.67
N ALA A 58 11.54 -10.72 -12.07
CA ALA A 58 12.85 -10.83 -12.70
C ALA A 58 13.21 -12.29 -12.99
N MET A 59 12.97 -13.17 -12.00
CA MET A 59 13.20 -14.61 -12.16
C MET A 59 12.35 -15.19 -13.30
N LEU A 60 11.05 -14.88 -13.34
CA LEU A 60 10.13 -15.39 -14.37
C LEU A 60 10.39 -14.77 -15.75
N ALA A 61 10.75 -13.50 -15.81
CA ALA A 61 11.12 -12.84 -17.06
C ALA A 61 12.40 -13.41 -17.68
N ALA A 62 13.35 -13.86 -16.85
CA ALA A 62 14.58 -14.50 -17.32
C ALA A 62 14.42 -16.01 -17.60
N GLY A 63 13.35 -16.63 -17.08
CA GLY A 63 13.09 -18.06 -17.22
C GLY A 63 12.87 -18.50 -18.67
N ARG A 64 13.57 -19.55 -19.10
CA ARG A 64 13.40 -20.16 -20.43
C ARG A 64 12.12 -21.01 -20.57
N GLY A 65 11.46 -21.33 -19.45
CA GLY A 65 10.24 -22.14 -19.43
C GLY A 65 8.94 -21.38 -19.68
N SER A 66 8.99 -20.04 -19.67
CA SER A 66 7.79 -19.22 -19.87
C SER A 66 7.54 -18.89 -21.34
N ASP A 67 6.26 -18.84 -21.70
CA ASP A 67 5.80 -18.36 -23.00
C ASP A 67 6.28 -16.91 -23.24
N GLU A 68 6.60 -16.58 -24.50
CA GLU A 68 7.12 -15.25 -24.87
C GLU A 68 6.15 -14.13 -24.48
N LYS A 69 4.84 -14.38 -24.60
CA LYS A 69 3.83 -13.41 -24.21
C LYS A 69 3.83 -13.19 -22.71
N SER A 70 3.88 -14.26 -21.92
CA SER A 70 3.99 -14.16 -20.45
C SER A 70 5.26 -13.42 -20.02
N ARG A 71 6.38 -13.68 -20.69
CA ARG A 71 7.66 -12.99 -20.46
C ARG A 71 7.55 -11.49 -20.69
N SER A 72 6.95 -11.07 -21.80
CA SER A 72 6.74 -9.64 -22.10
C SER A 72 5.88 -8.95 -21.03
N LEU A 73 4.88 -9.64 -20.48
CA LEU A 73 4.02 -9.13 -19.41
C LEU A 73 4.76 -9.02 -18.07
N TYR A 74 5.65 -9.97 -17.75
CA TYR A 74 6.54 -9.85 -16.58
C TYR A 74 7.47 -8.64 -16.70
N GLN A 75 8.04 -8.41 -17.88
CA GLN A 75 8.89 -7.25 -18.15
C GLN A 75 8.11 -5.93 -18.03
N ALA A 76 6.86 -5.88 -18.52
CA ALA A 76 6.00 -4.71 -18.37
C ALA A 76 5.72 -4.39 -16.89
N MET A 77 5.44 -5.40 -16.07
CA MET A 77 5.25 -5.22 -14.62
C MET A 77 6.55 -4.78 -13.92
N LEU A 78 7.71 -5.31 -14.31
CA LEU A 78 9.01 -4.85 -13.80
C LEU A 78 9.26 -3.38 -14.14
N TRP A 79 8.98 -2.99 -15.37
CA TRP A 79 9.12 -1.61 -15.81
C TRP A 79 8.19 -0.68 -15.02
N ALA A 80 6.95 -1.11 -14.76
CA ALA A 80 6.00 -0.38 -13.94
C ALA A 80 6.55 -0.09 -12.53
N ILE A 81 7.19 -1.08 -11.90
CA ILE A 81 7.76 -0.94 -10.54
C ILE A 81 9.06 -0.12 -10.52
N ASN A 82 9.96 -0.37 -11.48
CA ASN A 82 11.33 0.14 -11.43
C ASN A 82 11.49 1.53 -12.03
N LYS A 83 10.62 1.91 -12.97
CA LYS A 83 10.69 3.20 -13.67
C LYS A 83 9.43 4.01 -13.41
N GLN A 84 8.28 3.49 -13.85
CA GLN A 84 7.05 4.27 -13.90
C GLN A 84 6.56 4.70 -12.50
N LEU A 85 6.66 3.84 -11.48
CA LEU A 85 6.25 4.19 -10.13
C LEU A 85 7.04 5.38 -9.55
N ALA A 86 8.36 5.39 -9.74
CA ALA A 86 9.20 6.49 -9.27
C ALA A 86 8.87 7.79 -10.01
N ASP A 87 8.71 7.72 -11.33
CA ASP A 87 8.32 8.86 -12.15
C ASP A 87 6.94 9.41 -11.76
N ASP A 88 5.97 8.53 -11.50
CA ASP A 88 4.63 8.92 -11.07
C ASP A 88 4.66 9.65 -9.73
N LEU A 89 5.40 9.13 -8.75
CA LEU A 89 5.53 9.74 -7.43
C LEU A 89 6.29 11.08 -7.48
N ASN A 90 7.34 11.16 -8.30
CA ASN A 90 8.15 12.37 -8.49
C ASN A 90 7.37 13.47 -9.23
N ARG A 91 6.71 13.13 -10.35
CA ARG A 91 5.91 14.08 -11.14
C ARG A 91 4.71 14.62 -10.38
N ALA A 92 4.21 13.87 -9.40
CA ALA A 92 3.15 14.31 -8.52
C ALA A 92 3.64 15.23 -7.38
N GLY A 93 4.93 15.56 -7.31
CA GLY A 93 5.51 16.39 -6.25
C GLY A 93 5.32 15.76 -4.86
N GLY A 94 5.37 14.42 -4.77
CA GLY A 94 5.09 13.68 -3.55
C GLY A 94 3.60 13.60 -3.19
N LYS A 95 2.68 14.03 -4.06
CA LYS A 95 1.22 13.91 -3.89
C LYS A 95 0.68 12.74 -4.69
N GLY A 96 0.86 11.52 -4.18
CA GLY A 96 0.40 10.28 -4.83
C GLY A 96 -1.07 10.30 -5.30
N GLY A 97 -1.94 11.12 -4.69
CA GLY A 97 -3.33 11.28 -5.13
C GLY A 97 -3.49 11.74 -6.58
N LEU A 98 -2.59 12.58 -7.09
CA LEU A 98 -2.62 13.04 -8.48
C LEU A 98 -2.37 11.88 -9.46
N VAL A 99 -1.61 10.87 -9.06
CA VAL A 99 -1.35 9.68 -9.90
C VAL A 99 -2.63 8.88 -10.12
N LEU A 100 -3.50 8.78 -9.12
CA LEU A 100 -4.80 8.10 -9.27
C LEU A 100 -5.69 8.81 -10.29
N PHE A 101 -5.81 10.14 -10.18
CA PHE A 101 -6.61 10.92 -11.11
C PHE A 101 -6.05 10.86 -12.54
N LYS A 102 -4.72 10.94 -12.68
CA LYS A 102 -4.05 10.74 -13.98
C LYS A 102 -4.33 9.37 -14.57
N SER A 103 -4.28 8.32 -13.74
CA SER A 103 -4.62 6.97 -14.18
C SER A 103 -6.07 6.86 -14.66
N LEU A 104 -7.02 7.52 -13.98
CA LEU A 104 -8.43 7.57 -14.40
C LEU A 104 -8.64 8.38 -15.68
N ALA A 105 -7.83 9.42 -15.91
CA ALA A 105 -7.81 10.19 -17.14
C ALA A 105 -7.16 9.46 -18.33
N GLY A 106 -6.63 8.25 -18.11
CA GLY A 106 -6.00 7.43 -19.14
C GLY A 106 -4.51 7.73 -19.36
N ASP A 107 -3.88 8.51 -18.48
CA ASP A 107 -2.43 8.76 -18.56
C ASP A 107 -1.64 7.46 -18.39
N LYS A 108 -0.41 7.47 -18.94
CA LYS A 108 0.56 6.41 -18.70
C LYS A 108 1.07 6.50 -17.26
N THR A 109 0.48 5.69 -16.38
CA THR A 109 0.88 5.51 -14.97
C THR A 109 1.23 4.05 -14.73
N CYS A 110 1.93 3.75 -13.64
CA CYS A 110 2.29 2.39 -13.24
C CYS A 110 1.04 1.52 -13.02
N ILE A 111 -0.04 2.11 -12.49
CA ILE A 111 -1.34 1.45 -12.30
C ILE A 111 -1.94 1.11 -13.67
N ASN A 112 -1.92 2.05 -14.61
CA ASN A 112 -2.47 1.83 -15.94
C ASN A 112 -1.66 0.80 -16.73
N THR A 113 -0.33 0.76 -16.57
CA THR A 113 0.52 -0.31 -17.12
C THR A 113 0.09 -1.69 -16.63
N CYS A 114 -0.14 -1.85 -15.32
CA CYS A 114 -0.67 -3.10 -14.78
C CYS A 114 -2.11 -3.38 -15.24
N GLY A 115 -2.91 -2.35 -15.49
CA GLY A 115 -4.23 -2.45 -16.14
C GLY A 115 -4.12 -3.02 -17.55
N THR A 116 -3.19 -2.52 -18.37
CA THR A 116 -2.90 -3.08 -19.69
C THR A 116 -2.48 -4.54 -19.61
N VAL A 117 -1.62 -4.89 -18.65
CA VAL A 117 -1.25 -6.29 -18.39
C VAL A 117 -2.46 -7.15 -18.06
N PHE A 118 -3.41 -6.64 -17.27
CA PHE A 118 -4.65 -7.35 -16.96
C PHE A 118 -5.51 -7.60 -18.21
N TYR A 119 -5.71 -6.57 -19.05
CA TYR A 119 -6.49 -6.71 -20.28
C TYR A 119 -5.84 -7.65 -21.29
N GLU A 120 -4.52 -7.56 -21.47
CA GLU A 120 -3.77 -8.50 -22.32
C GLU A 120 -3.82 -9.92 -21.77
N SER A 121 -3.77 -10.08 -20.44
CA SER A 121 -3.93 -11.38 -19.78
C SER A 121 -5.32 -11.99 -19.99
N ALA A 122 -6.37 -11.17 -19.87
CA ALA A 122 -7.74 -11.62 -20.09
C ALA A 122 -7.99 -11.98 -21.55
N ARG A 123 -7.49 -11.16 -22.48
CA ARG A 123 -7.66 -11.38 -23.93
C ARG A 123 -6.97 -12.65 -24.42
N ASN A 124 -5.82 -13.01 -23.83
CA ASN A 124 -4.99 -14.13 -24.28
C ASN A 124 -4.84 -15.20 -23.20
N TYR A 125 -5.88 -15.40 -22.39
CA TYR A 125 -5.85 -16.26 -21.20
C TYR A 125 -5.34 -17.68 -21.47
N SER A 126 -5.58 -18.24 -22.65
CA SER A 126 -5.14 -19.59 -23.04
C SER A 126 -3.62 -19.73 -23.20
N PHE A 127 -2.90 -18.63 -23.46
CA PHE A 127 -1.45 -18.62 -23.73
C PHE A 127 -0.65 -17.99 -22.60
N ILE A 128 -1.34 -17.53 -21.54
CA ILE A 128 -0.74 -16.77 -20.47
C ILE A 128 -0.71 -17.59 -19.19
N GLU A 129 0.46 -17.64 -18.57
CA GLU A 129 0.62 -18.34 -17.30
C GLU A 129 -0.25 -17.72 -16.21
N SER A 130 -0.92 -18.56 -15.42
CA SER A 130 -1.73 -18.09 -14.28
C SER A 130 -0.94 -17.25 -13.27
N ASN A 131 0.39 -17.41 -13.23
CA ASN A 131 1.30 -16.63 -12.42
C ASN A 131 1.29 -15.14 -12.80
N VAL A 132 1.16 -14.81 -14.08
CA VAL A 132 1.03 -13.41 -14.56
C VAL A 132 -0.18 -12.75 -13.89
N ILE A 133 -1.33 -13.41 -13.93
CA ILE A 133 -2.59 -12.88 -13.39
C ILE A 133 -2.50 -12.72 -11.86
N LYS A 134 -1.96 -13.74 -11.17
CA LYS A 134 -1.79 -13.70 -9.71
C LYS A 134 -0.85 -12.58 -9.26
N LEU A 135 0.34 -12.49 -9.88
CA LEU A 135 1.33 -11.46 -9.57
C LEU A 135 0.83 -10.07 -9.92
N ASN A 136 0.15 -9.91 -11.07
CA ASN A 136 -0.44 -8.62 -11.43
C ASN A 136 -1.50 -8.19 -10.42
N GLY A 137 -2.38 -9.09 -9.99
CA GLY A 137 -3.40 -8.79 -8.98
C GLY A 137 -2.80 -8.32 -7.65
N THR A 138 -1.75 -8.98 -7.16
CA THR A 138 -1.06 -8.57 -5.93
C THR A 138 -0.24 -7.30 -6.09
N LEU A 139 0.35 -7.11 -7.28
CA LEU A 139 1.13 -5.94 -7.62
C LEU A 139 0.28 -4.68 -7.70
N VAL A 140 -0.82 -4.73 -8.47
CA VAL A 140 -1.80 -3.64 -8.59
C VAL A 140 -2.25 -3.20 -7.20
N SER A 141 -2.59 -4.17 -6.34
CA SER A 141 -2.97 -3.89 -4.96
C SER A 141 -1.87 -3.18 -4.16
N THR A 142 -0.61 -3.53 -4.40
CA THR A 142 0.55 -2.89 -3.76
C THR A 142 0.76 -1.46 -4.29
N LEU A 143 0.69 -1.26 -5.60
CA LEU A 143 0.81 0.05 -6.23
C LEU A 143 -0.29 1.00 -5.77
N TYR A 144 -1.56 0.57 -5.77
CA TYR A 144 -2.67 1.39 -5.24
C TYR A 144 -2.43 1.84 -3.80
N ARG A 145 -1.94 0.93 -2.93
CA ARG A 145 -1.66 1.28 -1.53
C ARG A 145 -0.51 2.27 -1.38
N ILE A 146 0.55 2.15 -2.18
CA ILE A 146 1.66 3.12 -2.19
C ILE A 146 1.15 4.48 -2.62
N VAL A 147 0.42 4.53 -3.74
CA VAL A 147 -0.12 5.77 -4.29
C VAL A 147 -1.10 6.42 -3.32
N LEU A 148 -1.97 5.65 -2.66
CA LEU A 148 -2.87 6.13 -1.61
C LEU A 148 -2.12 6.64 -0.38
N LEU A 149 -1.04 5.99 0.03
CA LEU A 149 -0.25 6.37 1.21
C LEU A 149 0.51 7.69 1.01
N GLU A 150 0.87 8.01 -0.23
CA GLU A 150 1.47 9.30 -0.62
C GLU A 150 0.41 10.35 -1.03
N SER A 151 -0.88 10.03 -0.94
CA SER A 151 -1.97 10.95 -1.27
C SER A 151 -2.51 11.74 -0.06
N MET A 152 -3.39 12.71 -0.32
CA MET A 152 -4.18 13.37 0.73
C MET A 152 -5.14 12.39 1.44
N LEU A 153 -5.48 11.27 0.80
CA LEU A 153 -6.31 10.21 1.37
C LEU A 153 -5.54 9.26 2.28
N ALA A 154 -4.26 9.52 2.56
CA ALA A 154 -3.42 8.68 3.42
C ALA A 154 -4.07 8.32 4.77
N PRO A 155 -4.76 9.22 5.50
CA PRO A 155 -5.42 8.86 6.76
C PRO A 155 -6.48 7.75 6.58
N PHE A 156 -7.33 7.87 5.57
CA PHE A 156 -8.35 6.86 5.25
C PHE A 156 -7.73 5.57 4.74
N ALA A 157 -6.68 5.68 3.92
CA ALA A 157 -5.95 4.54 3.39
C ALA A 157 -5.29 3.73 4.52
N LEU A 158 -4.72 4.38 5.53
CA LEU A 158 -4.13 3.70 6.69
C LEU A 158 -5.15 2.87 7.46
N ILE A 159 -6.33 3.45 7.74
CA ILE A 159 -7.42 2.74 8.42
C ILE A 159 -7.86 1.54 7.57
N TYR A 160 -8.10 1.76 6.27
CA TYR A 160 -8.48 0.68 5.35
C TYR A 160 -7.47 -0.46 5.32
N MET A 161 -6.17 -0.13 5.21
CA MET A 161 -5.10 -1.13 5.15
C MET A 161 -4.99 -1.90 6.46
N ASP A 162 -5.12 -1.22 7.60
CA ASP A 162 -5.13 -1.84 8.92
C ASP A 162 -6.30 -2.80 9.11
N LEU A 163 -7.51 -2.40 8.72
CA LEU A 163 -8.70 -3.26 8.76
C LEU A 163 -8.54 -4.50 7.85
N ARG A 164 -8.02 -4.31 6.64
CA ARG A 164 -7.74 -5.40 5.71
C ARG A 164 -6.70 -6.37 6.26
N LEU A 165 -5.66 -5.86 6.90
CA LEU A 165 -4.63 -6.67 7.53
C LEU A 165 -5.20 -7.46 8.72
N LEU A 166 -6.02 -6.82 9.56
CA LEU A 166 -6.72 -7.47 10.67
C LEU A 166 -7.64 -8.59 10.16
N ALA A 167 -8.42 -8.32 9.13
CA ALA A 167 -9.25 -9.33 8.47
C ALA A 167 -8.43 -10.51 7.96
N ALA A 168 -7.25 -10.26 7.38
CA ALA A 168 -6.32 -11.32 6.94
C ALA A 168 -5.74 -12.13 8.11
N PHE A 169 -5.54 -11.54 9.29
CA PHE A 169 -5.14 -12.28 10.48
C PHE A 169 -6.24 -13.24 10.97
N ILE A 170 -7.49 -12.78 10.96
CA ILE A 170 -8.66 -13.56 11.39
C ILE A 170 -8.95 -14.69 10.41
N THR A 171 -9.08 -14.36 9.13
CA THR A 171 -9.50 -15.31 8.07
C THR A 171 -8.40 -16.28 7.66
N LYS A 172 -7.12 -15.97 7.94
CA LYS A 172 -5.95 -16.78 7.54
C LYS A 172 -6.03 -17.22 6.07
N PRO A 173 -6.12 -16.27 5.12
CA PRO A 173 -6.31 -16.61 3.72
C PRO A 173 -5.17 -17.48 3.18
N GLY A 174 -5.51 -18.50 2.39
CA GLY A 174 -4.56 -19.43 1.79
C GLY A 174 -3.76 -18.83 0.62
N SER A 175 -4.19 -17.71 0.04
CA SER A 175 -3.54 -17.06 -1.12
C SER A 175 -3.85 -15.56 -1.21
N GLY A 176 -3.21 -14.86 -2.15
CA GLY A 176 -3.50 -13.45 -2.48
C GLY A 176 -2.83 -12.40 -1.58
N THR A 177 -3.32 -11.15 -1.69
CA THR A 177 -2.71 -9.97 -1.04
C THR A 177 -2.77 -10.02 0.48
N GLY A 178 -3.86 -10.54 1.06
CA GLY A 178 -3.99 -10.71 2.51
C GLY A 178 -2.93 -11.65 3.09
N ARG A 179 -2.64 -12.76 2.40
CA ARG A 179 -1.57 -13.69 2.79
C ARG A 179 -0.20 -13.03 2.65
N LEU A 180 0.06 -12.39 1.51
CA LEU A 180 1.34 -11.70 1.25
C LEU A 180 1.65 -10.66 2.34
N TYR A 181 0.70 -9.77 2.66
CA TYR A 181 0.94 -8.75 3.69
C TYR A 181 1.08 -9.34 5.08
N LYS A 182 0.37 -10.42 5.40
CA LYS A 182 0.56 -11.15 6.65
C LYS A 182 1.98 -11.71 6.75
N GLU A 183 2.51 -12.33 5.69
CA GLU A 183 3.87 -12.91 5.66
C GLU A 183 4.97 -11.84 5.77
N MET A 184 4.76 -10.68 5.13
CA MET A 184 5.66 -9.52 5.25
C MET A 184 5.60 -8.91 6.64
N PHE A 185 4.42 -8.85 7.24
CA PHE A 185 4.22 -8.35 8.59
C PHE A 185 4.86 -9.24 9.65
N SER A 186 4.76 -10.56 9.52
CA SER A 186 5.35 -11.53 10.46
C SER A 186 6.86 -11.70 10.30
N GLY A 187 7.49 -11.02 9.33
CA GLY A 187 8.92 -11.15 9.04
C GLY A 187 9.32 -12.53 8.48
N THR A 188 8.35 -13.37 8.15
CA THR A 188 8.58 -14.72 7.60
C THR A 188 8.76 -14.72 6.08
N GLY A 189 8.33 -13.66 5.39
CA GLY A 189 8.41 -13.52 3.94
C GLY A 189 9.83 -13.52 3.35
N SER A 190 10.87 -13.34 4.18
CA SER A 190 12.28 -13.40 3.74
C SER A 190 12.94 -14.77 3.96
N LYS A 191 12.38 -15.67 4.78
CA LYS A 191 13.06 -16.89 5.24
C LYS A 191 12.47 -18.20 4.72
N LYS A 192 11.32 -18.18 4.04
CA LYS A 192 10.61 -19.40 3.60
C LYS A 192 10.53 -19.57 2.08
N SER A 193 11.34 -18.82 1.32
CA SER A 193 11.43 -18.94 -0.13
C SER A 193 12.81 -19.48 -0.51
N CYS A 194 13.10 -20.70 -0.06
CA CYS A 194 14.09 -21.61 -0.62
C CYS A 194 13.40 -22.97 -0.73
#